data_AF-A0A250F9F0-F1
#
_entry.id   AF-A0A250F9F0-F1
#
_cell.length_a   1.000
_cell.length_b   1.000
_cell.length_c   1.000
_cell.angle_alpha   90.00
_cell.angle_beta   90.00
_cell.angle_gamma   90.00
#
_symmetry.space_group_name_H-M   'P 1'
#
loop_
_entity.id
_entity.type
_entity.pdbx_description
1 polymer ?
#
loop_
_entity_poly.entity_id
_entity_poly.type
_entity_poly.pdbx_seq_one_letter_code
_entity_poly.pdbx_strand_id
1 'polypeptide(L)'
;MKFKFFVAPEFKKEFKALYKKYKSLKKDFKNLQEEFKNNPNLGKSLGNGLRKIRLNITSKSEGKSGGARVISHELIFDVGTVEETKSVAFISIYDKSEYETVDLDIIKKTVKAFRETQASEEKDKTNL
;
A
#
# COMPACT_ATOMS: atom_id res chain seq x y z
N MET A 1 7.12 -17.87 5.12
CA MET A 1 5.97 -17.00 4.83
C MET A 1 6.28 -16.16 3.60
N LYS A 2 5.50 -16.30 2.53
CA LYS A 2 5.69 -15.52 1.29
C LYS A 2 4.87 -14.24 1.34
N PHE A 3 5.43 -13.13 0.85
CA PHE A 3 4.71 -11.85 0.75
C PHE A 3 4.49 -11.48 -0.71
N LYS A 4 3.24 -11.20 -1.06
CA LYS A 4 2.87 -10.61 -2.35
C LYS A 4 2.42 -9.18 -2.12
N PHE A 5 3.03 -8.24 -2.84
CA PHE A 5 2.65 -6.83 -2.78
C PHE A 5 1.93 -6.43 -4.05
N PHE A 6 0.79 -5.80 -3.88
CA PHE A 6 -0.03 -5.24 -4.94
C PHE A 6 -0.11 -3.73 -4.80
N VAL A 7 -0.37 -3.05 -5.90
CA VAL A 7 -0.48 -1.59 -5.93
C VAL A 7 -1.78 -1.23 -6.65
N ALA A 8 -2.65 -0.50 -5.97
CA ALA A 8 -3.87 0.01 -6.58
C ALA A 8 -3.57 1.04 -7.68
N PRO A 9 -4.43 1.16 -8.70
CA PRO A 9 -4.28 2.17 -9.75
C PRO A 9 -4.13 3.60 -9.20
N GLU A 10 -4.89 3.94 -8.15
CA GLU A 10 -4.86 5.23 -7.46
C GLU A 10 -3.49 5.47 -6.83
N PHE A 11 -2.99 4.51 -6.04
CA PHE A 11 -1.64 4.57 -5.47
C PHE A 11 -0.59 4.83 -6.55
N LYS A 12 -0.66 4.15 -7.70
CA LYS A 12 0.32 4.33 -8.79
C LYS A 12 0.33 5.76 -9.33
N LYS A 13 -0.85 6.39 -9.46
CA LYS A 13 -0.99 7.79 -9.91
C LYS A 13 -0.40 8.74 -8.87
N GLU A 14 -0.76 8.57 -7.61
CA GLU A 14 -0.29 9.40 -6.49
C GLU A 14 1.22 9.27 -6.29
N PHE A 15 1.72 8.03 -6.32
CA PHE A 15 3.14 7.73 -6.23
C PHE A 15 3.93 8.42 -7.34
N LYS A 16 3.42 8.41 -8.58
CA LYS A 16 4.06 9.10 -9.71
C LYS A 16 4.12 10.62 -9.49
N ALA A 17 3.08 11.21 -8.92
CA ALA A 17 3.06 12.63 -8.58
C ALA A 17 4.11 12.97 -7.50
N LEU A 18 4.18 12.18 -6.43
CA LEU A 18 5.16 12.36 -5.36
C LEU A 18 6.60 12.09 -5.83
N TYR A 19 6.81 11.07 -6.67
CA TYR A 19 8.12 10.73 -7.21
C TYR A 19 8.72 11.84 -8.08
N LYS A 20 7.88 12.64 -8.77
CA LYS A 20 8.35 13.83 -9.50
C LYS A 20 9.02 14.84 -8.57
N LYS A 21 8.46 15.01 -7.37
CA LYS A 21 8.94 15.93 -6.32
C LYS A 21 10.13 15.35 -5.55
N TYR A 22 10.08 14.05 -5.26
CA TYR A 22 11.04 13.38 -4.36
C TYR A 22 11.66 12.16 -5.02
N LYS A 23 12.89 12.32 -5.53
CA LYS A 23 13.59 11.27 -6.30
C LYS A 23 13.93 10.03 -5.45
N SER A 24 14.06 10.18 -4.13
CA SER A 24 14.32 9.06 -3.22
C SER A 24 13.12 8.13 -3.05
N LEU A 25 11.90 8.57 -3.37
CA LEU A 25 10.67 7.88 -3.01
C LEU A 25 10.62 6.42 -3.48
N LYS A 26 11.23 6.12 -4.64
CA LYS A 26 11.36 4.74 -5.14
C LYS A 26 12.18 3.85 -4.21
N LYS A 27 13.28 4.35 -3.67
CA LYS A 27 14.12 3.63 -2.70
C LYS A 27 13.41 3.54 -1.35
N ASP A 28 12.81 4.64 -0.90
CA ASP A 28 12.08 4.70 0.37
C ASP A 28 10.91 3.69 0.40
N PHE A 29 10.16 3.58 -0.69
CA PHE A 29 9.07 2.61 -0.81
C PHE A 29 9.55 1.16 -0.85
N LYS A 30 10.69 0.86 -1.49
CA LYS A 30 11.29 -0.47 -1.41
C LYS A 30 11.67 -0.83 0.02
N ASN A 31 12.27 0.12 0.75
CA ASN A 31 12.62 -0.09 2.16
C ASN A 31 11.37 -0.35 3.01
N LEU A 32 10.26 0.34 2.73
CA LEU A 32 8.98 0.09 3.37
C LEU A 32 8.46 -1.34 3.13
N GLN A 33 8.62 -1.87 1.91
CA GLN A 33 8.23 -3.25 1.62
C GLN A 33 9.06 -4.27 2.43
N GLU A 34 10.36 -4.04 2.59
CA GLU A 34 11.21 -4.88 3.42
C GLU A 34 10.86 -4.75 4.92
N GLU A 35 10.59 -3.54 5.39
CA GLU A 35 10.11 -3.30 6.76
C GLU A 35 8.79 -4.03 7.02
N PHE A 36 7.89 -4.04 6.04
CA PHE A 36 6.62 -4.77 6.15
C PHE A 36 6.82 -6.29 6.26
N LYS A 37 7.78 -6.87 5.53
CA LYS A 37 8.09 -8.30 5.65
C LYS A 37 8.57 -8.66 7.06
N ASN A 38 9.33 -7.77 7.68
CA ASN A 38 9.86 -7.95 9.04
C ASN A 38 8.81 -7.62 10.12
N ASN A 39 7.89 -6.71 9.85
CA ASN A 39 6.79 -6.33 10.73
C ASN A 39 5.46 -6.27 9.97
N PRO A 40 4.74 -7.40 9.85
CA PRO A 40 3.49 -7.47 9.08
C PRO A 40 2.35 -6.61 9.65
N ASN A 41 2.49 -6.09 10.87
CA ASN A 41 1.55 -5.21 11.56
C ASN A 41 1.99 -3.74 11.52
N LEU A 42 2.86 -3.37 10.57
CA LEU A 42 3.39 -2.01 10.45
C LEU A 42 2.29 -0.95 10.37
N GLY A 43 2.51 0.18 11.03
CA GLY A 43 1.59 1.32 11.05
C GLY A 43 0.38 1.16 11.99
N LYS A 44 -0.52 2.14 11.95
CA LYS A 44 -1.72 2.20 12.81
C LYS A 44 -2.91 1.56 12.09
N SER A 45 -3.62 0.65 12.76
CA SER A 45 -4.89 0.11 12.25
C SER A 45 -5.94 1.22 12.06
N LEU A 46 -6.64 1.17 10.94
CA LEU A 46 -7.81 2.00 10.64
C LEU A 46 -9.11 1.18 10.65
N GLY A 47 -9.04 -0.10 11.05
CA GLY A 47 -10.15 -1.06 10.98
C GLY A 47 -10.29 -1.73 9.61
N ASN A 48 -11.07 -2.81 9.53
CA ASN A 48 -11.38 -3.54 8.28
C ASN A 48 -10.16 -3.99 7.47
N GLY A 49 -9.05 -4.35 8.11
CA GLY A 49 -7.81 -4.74 7.42
C GLY A 49 -6.99 -3.58 6.85
N LEU A 50 -7.44 -2.33 7.03
CA LEU A 50 -6.72 -1.13 6.61
C LEU A 50 -5.69 -0.71 7.66
N ARG A 51 -4.51 -0.28 7.18
CA ARG A 51 -3.46 0.30 8.02
C ARG A 51 -2.91 1.59 7.42
N LYS A 52 -2.54 2.51 8.31
CA LYS A 52 -1.87 3.77 7.97
C LYS A 52 -0.41 3.71 8.38
N ILE A 53 0.47 3.69 7.41
CA ILE A 53 1.92 3.57 7.60
C ILE A 53 2.58 4.92 7.34
N ARG A 54 3.54 5.29 8.17
CA ARG A 54 4.36 6.48 7.97
C ARG A 54 5.56 6.11 7.10
N LEU A 55 5.73 6.79 5.99
CA LEU A 55 6.89 6.64 5.10
C LEU A 55 7.79 7.85 5.24
N ASN A 56 9.03 7.65 5.68
CA ASN A 56 10.03 8.70 5.60
C ASN A 56 10.46 8.88 4.14
N ILE A 57 10.50 10.13 3.66
CA ILE A 57 10.98 10.44 2.31
C ILE A 57 12.36 11.07 2.46
N THR A 58 13.41 10.31 2.17
CA THR A 58 14.79 10.69 2.48
C THR A 58 15.22 11.98 1.77
N SER A 59 14.76 12.19 0.54
CA SER A 59 15.08 13.41 -0.25
C SER A 59 14.31 14.66 0.17
N LYS A 60 13.47 14.57 1.21
CA LYS A 60 12.77 15.73 1.76
C LYS A 60 13.63 16.33 2.89
N SER A 61 14.00 17.61 2.72
CA SER A 61 14.93 18.31 3.61
C SER A 61 14.50 18.31 5.09
N GLU A 62 15.44 18.10 6.00
CA GLU A 62 15.28 18.25 7.44
C GLU A 62 14.70 19.64 7.77
N GLY A 63 13.64 19.68 8.57
CA GLY A 63 12.88 20.90 8.91
C GLY A 63 11.45 20.94 8.34
N LYS A 64 11.17 20.21 7.24
CA LYS A 64 9.79 20.01 6.75
C LYS A 64 9.26 18.69 7.30
N SER A 65 8.56 18.75 8.44
CA SER A 65 8.08 17.61 9.26
C SER A 65 7.18 16.55 8.60
N GLY A 66 6.96 16.59 7.28
CA GLY A 66 6.01 15.75 6.57
C GLY A 66 6.66 14.65 5.73
N GLY A 67 6.87 13.46 6.28
CA GLY A 67 6.99 12.27 5.43
C GLY A 67 5.67 11.99 4.69
N ALA A 68 5.66 10.97 3.83
CA ALA A 68 4.41 10.49 3.23
C ALA A 68 3.64 9.59 4.21
N ARG A 69 2.36 9.42 3.96
CA ARG A 69 1.53 8.38 4.56
C ARG A 69 1.11 7.41 3.47
N VAL A 70 1.18 6.13 3.78
CA VAL A 70 0.76 5.03 2.93
C VAL A 70 -0.42 4.35 3.59
N ILE A 71 -1.49 4.14 2.83
CA ILE A 71 -2.63 3.32 3.22
C ILE A 71 -2.45 1.96 2.59
N SER A 72 -2.40 0.91 3.41
CA SER A 72 -2.36 -0.48 2.97
C SER A 72 -3.61 -1.22 3.40
N HIS A 73 -3.89 -2.32 2.71
CA HIS A 73 -4.98 -3.24 2.99
C HIS A 73 -4.48 -4.68 2.95
N GLU A 74 -4.81 -5.45 3.98
CA GLU A 74 -4.48 -6.87 4.02
C GLU A 74 -5.44 -7.67 3.13
N LEU A 75 -4.85 -8.49 2.26
CA LEU A 75 -5.55 -9.41 1.40
C LEU A 75 -5.21 -10.84 1.81
N ILE A 76 -6.25 -11.64 1.95
CA ILE A 76 -6.13 -13.08 2.24
C ILE A 76 -6.52 -13.77 0.94
N PHE A 77 -5.56 -14.39 0.27
CA PHE A 77 -5.80 -15.09 -1.00
C PHE A 77 -5.55 -16.60 -0.94
N ASP A 78 -4.88 -17.12 0.09
CA ASP A 78 -4.58 -18.55 0.19
C ASP A 78 -4.76 -19.02 1.64
N VAL A 79 -5.89 -19.66 1.94
CA VAL A 79 -6.11 -20.36 3.22
C VAL A 79 -6.09 -21.86 2.93
N GLY A 80 -5.05 -22.57 3.38
CA GLY A 80 -4.98 -24.03 3.31
C GLY A 80 -3.88 -24.66 2.44
N THR A 81 -2.89 -23.90 1.97
CA THR A 81 -1.68 -24.45 1.33
C THR A 81 -0.53 -24.58 2.34
N VAL A 82 0.43 -25.47 2.06
CA VAL A 82 1.59 -25.77 2.93
C VAL A 82 2.48 -24.52 3.18
N GLU A 83 2.35 -23.47 2.36
CA GLU A 83 3.05 -22.20 2.51
C GLU A 83 2.07 -21.03 2.64
N GLU A 84 1.96 -20.47 3.85
CA GLU A 84 1.18 -19.26 4.10
C GLU A 84 1.71 -18.08 3.26
N THR A 85 0.87 -17.58 2.35
CA THR A 85 1.13 -16.39 1.55
C THR A 85 0.29 -15.23 2.06
N LYS A 86 0.93 -14.20 2.62
CA LYS A 86 0.26 -12.95 2.99
C LYS A 86 0.34 -11.96 1.85
N SER A 87 -0.82 -11.45 1.45
CA SER A 87 -0.92 -10.46 0.39
C SER A 87 -1.25 -9.09 0.96
N VAL A 88 -0.63 -8.06 0.41
CA VAL A 88 -0.78 -6.67 0.87
C VAL A 88 -1.01 -5.79 -0.34
N ALA A 89 -2.12 -5.05 -0.36
CA ALA A 89 -2.35 -4.02 -1.36
C ALA A 89 -2.01 -2.64 -0.79
N PHE A 90 -1.21 -1.89 -1.51
CA PHE A 90 -1.00 -0.46 -1.27
C PHE A 90 -2.09 0.32 -2.01
N ILE A 91 -2.96 0.98 -1.25
CA ILE A 91 -4.20 1.59 -1.76
C ILE A 91 -4.01 3.05 -2.11
N SER A 92 -3.36 3.82 -1.23
CA SER A 92 -3.10 5.24 -1.46
C SER A 92 -1.80 5.69 -0.79
N ILE A 93 -1.15 6.72 -1.34
CA ILE A 93 0.00 7.41 -0.77
C ILE A 93 -0.17 8.92 -0.91
N TYR A 94 0.08 9.67 0.15
CA TYR A 94 -0.02 11.13 0.11
C TYR A 94 1.05 11.78 1.00
N ASP A 95 1.44 12.99 0.63
CA ASP A 95 2.31 13.81 1.48
C ASP A 95 1.49 14.41 2.63
N LYS A 96 1.94 14.22 3.87
CA LYS A 96 1.29 14.81 5.05
C LYS A 96 1.22 16.33 4.99
N SER A 97 2.18 17.00 4.32
CA SER A 97 2.14 18.47 4.19
C SER A 97 1.11 18.97 3.18
N GLU A 98 0.58 18.09 2.32
CA GLU A 98 -0.43 18.45 1.30
C GLU A 98 -1.82 17.99 1.72
N TYR A 99 -1.92 16.91 2.49
CA TYR A 99 -3.20 16.35 2.95
C TYR A 99 -3.09 15.85 4.40
N GLU A 100 -3.95 16.36 5.29
CA GLU A 100 -3.95 15.95 6.69
C GLU A 100 -4.63 14.59 6.92
N THR A 101 -5.71 14.33 6.18
CA THR A 101 -6.59 13.17 6.34
C THR A 101 -6.95 12.58 4.98
N VAL A 102 -7.20 11.27 4.97
CA VAL A 102 -7.73 10.56 3.81
C VAL A 102 -9.17 10.16 4.13
N ASP A 103 -10.07 10.30 3.16
CA ASP A 103 -11.45 9.84 3.32
C ASP A 103 -11.49 8.30 3.28
N LEU A 104 -11.85 7.70 4.42
CA LEU A 104 -11.91 6.25 4.55
C LEU A 104 -12.97 5.62 3.66
N ASP A 105 -14.04 6.34 3.31
CA ASP A 105 -15.09 5.80 2.45
C ASP A 105 -14.64 5.73 0.99
N ILE A 106 -13.83 6.71 0.55
CA ILE A 106 -13.13 6.62 -0.74
C ILE A 106 -12.17 5.43 -0.75
N ILE A 107 -11.35 5.27 0.30
CA ILE A 107 -10.43 4.14 0.43
C ILE A 107 -11.16 2.80 0.38
N LYS A 108 -12.30 2.65 1.08
CA LYS A 108 -13.12 1.43 1.04
C LYS A 108 -13.63 1.13 -0.37
N LYS A 109 -14.09 2.15 -1.11
CA LYS A 109 -14.51 1.99 -2.51
C LYS A 109 -13.35 1.53 -3.40
N THR A 110 -12.16 2.12 -3.24
CA THR A 110 -10.95 1.70 -3.96
C THR A 110 -10.59 0.25 -3.64
N VAL A 111 -10.64 -0.15 -2.37
CA VAL A 111 -10.38 -1.54 -1.94
C VAL A 111 -11.38 -2.51 -2.58
N LYS A 112 -12.67 -2.14 -2.62
CA LYS A 112 -13.71 -2.98 -3.24
C LYS A 112 -13.42 -3.18 -4.73
N ALA A 113 -13.18 -2.10 -5.47
CA ALA A 113 -12.84 -2.16 -6.90
C ALA A 113 -11.55 -2.97 -7.14
N PHE A 114 -10.54 -2.78 -6.30
CA PHE A 114 -9.28 -3.53 -6.38
C PHE A 114 -9.49 -5.03 -6.14
N ARG A 115 -10.35 -5.43 -5.20
CA ARG A 115 -10.67 -6.85 -4.97
C ARG A 115 -11.42 -7.47 -6.14
N GLU A 116 -12.32 -6.73 -6.76
CA GLU A 116 -13.08 -7.19 -7.93
C GLU A 116 -12.17 -7.45 -9.14
N THR A 117 -11.18 -6.57 -9.40
CA THR A 117 -10.23 -6.78 -10.50
C THR A 117 -9.31 -7.98 -10.28
N GLN A 118 -8.85 -8.22 -9.05
CA GLN A 118 -8.03 -9.40 -8.76
C GLN A 118 -8.82 -10.71 -8.90
N ALA A 119 -10.10 -10.71 -8.52
CA ALA A 119 -10.97 -11.89 -8.67
C ALA A 119 -11.28 -12.24 -10.13
N SER A 120 -11.35 -11.26 -11.04
CA SER A 120 -11.47 -11.53 -12.48
C SER A 120 -10.18 -12.09 -13.08
N GLU A 121 -9.03 -11.54 -12.69
CA GLU A 121 -7.71 -11.97 -13.21
C GLU A 121 -7.33 -13.41 -12.81
N GLU A 122 -7.87 -13.92 -11.70
CA GLU A 122 -7.68 -15.32 -11.28
C GLU A 122 -8.61 -16.29 -12.02
N LYS A 123 -9.86 -15.89 -12.31
CA LYS A 123 -10.81 -16.72 -13.08
C LYS A 123 -10.34 -16.96 -14.50
N ASP A 124 -9.75 -15.95 -15.14
CA ASP A 124 -9.22 -16.07 -16.51
C ASP A 124 -8.00 -17.00 -16.59
N LYS A 125 -7.22 -17.14 -15.52
CA LYS A 125 -6.07 -18.06 -15.45
C LYS A 125 -6.43 -19.52 -15.23
N THR A 126 -7.64 -19.78 -14.75
CA THR A 126 -8.10 -21.15 -14.41
C THR A 126 -8.91 -21.78 -15.56
N ASN A 127 -9.27 -20.98 -16.57
CA ASN A 127 -10.04 -21.40 -17.76
C ASN A 127 -9.17 -21.67 -19.01
N LEU A 128 -7.84 -21.76 -18.84
CA LEU A 128 -6.87 -22.13 -19.88
C LEU A 128 -6.09 -23.38 -19.45
#